data_AF-A0A956LC75-F1
#
_entry.id   AF-A0A956LC75-F1
#
_cell.length_a   1.000
_cell.length_b   1.000
_cell.length_c   1.000
_cell.angle_alpha   90.00
_cell.angle_beta   90.00
_cell.angle_gamma   90.00
#
_symmetry.space_group_name_H-M   'P 1'
#
loop_
_entity.id
_entity.type
_entity.pdbx_description
1 polymer ?
#
loop_
_entity_poly.entity_id
_entity_poly.type
_entity_poly.pdbx_seq_one_letter_code
_entity_poly.pdbx_strand_id
1 'polypeptide(L)'
;MRQIILQDLNLSNAERLLCENALTEAGSIVEAANLLGITRHALKRRIIKHRIEWPRQSKTTPVTQQSPMSAGQPAPVAVSAMSAPAIALAE
;
A
#
# COMPACT_ATOMS: atom_id res chain seq x y z
N MET A 1 15.64 21.82 -12.47
CA MET A 1 16.92 21.61 -11.75
C MET A 1 17.04 22.65 -10.66
N ARG A 2 16.85 22.25 -9.41
CA ARG A 2 17.02 23.12 -8.25
C ARG A 2 18.51 23.19 -7.89
N GLN A 3 19.03 24.40 -7.63
CA GLN A 3 20.40 24.54 -7.15
C GLN A 3 20.50 24.08 -5.70
N ILE A 4 21.50 23.23 -5.42
CA ILE A 4 21.83 22.75 -4.09
C ILE A 4 23.18 23.34 -3.72
N ILE A 5 23.23 24.13 -2.65
CA ILE A 5 24.46 24.74 -2.14
C ILE A 5 25.01 23.82 -1.04
N LEU A 6 26.21 23.28 -1.26
CA LEU A 6 26.96 22.57 -0.23
C LEU A 6 27.68 23.61 0.63
N GLN A 7 27.38 23.63 1.93
CA GLN A 7 28.02 24.53 2.88
C GLN A 7 29.45 24.11 3.25
N ASP A 8 29.77 22.83 3.05
CA ASP A 8 31.05 22.23 3.39
C ASP A 8 31.38 21.10 2.39
N LEU A 9 32.67 20.79 2.23
CA LEU A 9 33.15 19.72 1.34
C LEU A 9 32.99 18.30 1.93
N ASN A 10 32.17 18.15 2.98
CA ASN A 10 31.85 16.84 3.55
C ASN A 10 30.93 16.04 2.62
N LEU A 11 31.50 15.00 2.02
CA LEU A 11 30.78 14.07 1.13
C LEU A 11 29.54 13.47 1.80
N SER A 12 29.61 13.10 3.07
CA SER A 12 28.48 12.46 3.76
C SER A 12 27.31 13.43 3.92
N ASN A 13 27.59 14.68 4.28
CA ASN A 13 26.56 15.70 4.43
C ASN A 13 25.94 16.09 3.08
N ALA A 14 26.77 16.22 2.04
CA ALA A 14 26.33 16.46 0.67
C ALA A 14 25.41 15.33 0.15
N GLU A 15 25.83 14.07 0.32
CA GLU A 15 25.03 12.91 -0.08
C GLU A 15 23.69 12.88 0.65
N ARG A 16 23.67 13.20 1.95
CA ARG A 16 22.45 13.27 2.75
C ARG A 16 21.48 14.31 2.19
N LEU A 17 21.94 15.54 2.00
CA LEU A 17 21.12 16.64 1.47
C LEU A 17 20.60 16.34 0.06
N LEU A 18 21.44 15.75 -0.81
CA LEU A 18 21.02 15.36 -2.16
C LEU A 18 19.92 14.30 -2.12
N CYS A 19 20.07 13.28 -1.27
CA CYS A 19 19.06 12.25 -1.12
C CYS A 19 17.76 12.82 -0.55
N GLU A 20 17.81 13.66 0.50
CA GLU A 20 16.64 14.32 1.09
C GLU A 20 15.89 15.20 0.09
N ASN A 21 16.60 16.00 -0.71
CA ASN A 21 15.99 16.84 -1.74
C ASN A 21 15.35 16.01 -2.85
N ALA A 22 16.07 15.01 -3.38
CA ALA A 22 15.53 14.13 -4.42
C ALA A 22 14.30 13.37 -3.94
N LEU A 23 14.32 12.91 -2.69
CA LEU A 23 13.19 12.27 -2.02
C LEU A 23 12.03 13.25 -1.83
N THR A 24 12.28 14.49 -1.41
CA THR A 24 11.22 15.49 -1.25
C THR A 24 10.56 15.85 -2.59
N GLU A 25 11.35 15.91 -3.66
CA GLU A 25 10.88 16.20 -5.01
C GLU A 25 10.12 15.01 -5.63
N ALA A 26 10.66 13.80 -5.46
CA ALA A 26 10.06 12.57 -5.95
C ALA A 26 9.38 11.80 -4.81
N GLY A 27 8.05 11.78 -4.79
CA GLY A 27 7.23 11.01 -3.83
C GLY A 27 7.40 9.49 -3.89
N SER A 28 8.36 8.97 -4.68
CA SER A 28 8.70 7.56 -4.81
C SER A 28 10.21 7.35 -4.90
N ILE A 29 10.70 6.30 -4.24
CA ILE A 29 12.13 5.91 -4.26
C ILE A 29 12.63 5.66 -5.69
N VAL A 30 11.78 5.11 -6.56
CA VAL A 30 12.16 4.81 -7.95
C VAL A 30 12.40 6.10 -8.73
N GLU A 31 11.51 7.06 -8.56
CA GLU A 31 11.54 8.34 -9.26
C GLU A 31 12.68 9.21 -8.73
N ALA A 32 12.92 9.21 -7.42
CA ALA A 32 14.08 9.87 -6.80
C ALA A 32 15.41 9.30 -7.29
N ALA A 33 15.51 7.97 -7.42
CA ALA A 33 16.70 7.32 -7.95
C ALA A 33 16.96 7.72 -9.41
N ASN A 34 15.91 7.84 -10.22
CA ASN A 34 15.99 8.29 -11.61
C ASN A 34 16.45 9.75 -11.72
N LEU A 35 15.95 10.64 -10.85
CA LEU A 35 16.39 12.05 -10.79
C LEU A 35 17.87 12.19 -10.42
N LEU A 36 18.35 11.34 -9.50
CA LEU A 36 19.76 11.29 -9.10
C LEU A 36 20.67 10.57 -10.11
N GLY A 37 20.10 9.86 -11.09
CA GLY A 37 20.86 9.03 -12.04
C GLY A 37 21.52 7.80 -11.40
N ILE A 38 20.97 7.28 -10.30
CA ILE A 38 21.49 6.09 -9.60
C ILE A 38 20.47 4.95 -9.58
N THR A 39 20.90 3.76 -9.19
CA THR A 39 19.96 2.64 -9.02
C THR A 39 19.18 2.75 -7.72
N ARG A 40 17.96 2.19 -7.70
CA ARG A 40 17.13 2.05 -6.49
C ARG A 40 17.90 1.40 -5.32
N HIS A 41 18.74 0.42 -5.60
CA HIS A 41 19.55 -0.26 -4.58
C HIS A 41 20.64 0.64 -4.00
N ALA A 42 21.30 1.44 -4.85
CA ALA A 42 22.26 2.44 -4.38
C ALA A 42 21.58 3.47 -3.48
N LEU A 43 20.40 3.97 -3.87
CA LEU A 43 19.63 4.92 -3.08
C LEU A 43 19.23 4.34 -1.71
N LYS A 44 18.72 3.10 -1.69
CA LYS A 44 18.36 2.42 -0.43
C LYS A 44 19.55 2.29 0.53
N ARG A 45 20.74 1.93 0.02
CA ARG A 45 21.95 1.86 0.85
C ARG A 45 22.35 3.22 1.41
N ARG A 46 22.23 4.30 0.63
CA ARG A 46 22.54 5.67 1.08
C ARG A 46 21.58 6.15 2.17
N ILE A 47 20.29 5.85 2.05
CA ILE A 47 19.29 6.17 3.08
C ILE A 47 19.65 5.50 4.41
N ILE A 48 20.03 4.22 4.37
CA ILE A 48 20.44 3.47 5.57
C ILE A 48 21.74 4.03 6.16
N LYS A 49 22.74 4.29 5.31
CA LYS A 49 24.05 4.81 5.72
C LYS A 49 23.94 6.17 6.40
N HIS A 50 23.15 7.08 5.81
CA HIS A 50 23.00 8.45 6.29
C HIS A 50 21.82 8.65 7.25
N ARG A 51 21.14 7.56 7.64
CA ARG A 51 20.00 7.55 8.57
C ARG A 51 18.93 8.59 8.21
N ILE A 52 18.58 8.67 6.92
CA ILE A 52 17.58 9.61 6.43
C ILE A 52 16.20 9.06 6.78
N GLU A 53 15.44 9.81 7.57
CA GLU A 53 14.06 9.50 7.87
C GLU A 53 13.19 9.85 6.65
N TRP A 54 12.75 8.81 5.92
CA TRP A 54 11.82 8.99 4.82
C TRP A 54 10.39 8.92 5.37
N PRO A 55 9.61 10.02 5.35
CA PRO A 55 8.19 9.93 5.61
C PRO A 55 7.61 9.13 4.45
N ARG A 56 7.36 7.84 4.67
CA ARG A 56 6.47 7.10 3.79
C ARG A 56 5.17 7.86 3.89
N GLN A 57 4.84 8.61 2.84
CA GLN A 57 3.47 8.99 2.59
C GLN A 57 2.74 7.66 2.46
N SER A 58 2.21 7.19 3.61
CA SER A 58 1.31 6.07 3.67
C SER A 58 0.25 6.44 2.66
N LYS A 59 0.23 5.71 1.53
CA LYS A 59 -0.92 5.70 0.66
C LYS A 59 -2.03 5.13 1.52
N THR A 60 -2.69 6.00 2.28
CA THR A 60 -4.00 5.74 2.83
C THR A 60 -4.87 5.64 1.60
N THR A 61 -4.90 4.45 0.98
CA THR A 61 -6.05 4.03 0.21
C THR A 61 -7.23 4.29 1.13
N PRO A 62 -8.14 5.22 0.83
CA PRO A 62 -9.36 5.33 1.60
C PRO A 62 -9.99 3.95 1.53
N VAL A 63 -10.00 3.27 2.67
CA VAL A 63 -10.80 2.07 2.84
C VAL A 63 -12.21 2.56 2.58
N THR A 64 -12.74 2.22 1.41
CA THR A 64 -14.15 2.40 1.10
C THR A 64 -14.89 1.52 2.10
N GLN A 65 -15.24 2.13 3.23
CA GLN A 65 -16.08 1.55 4.26
C GLN A 65 -17.46 1.43 3.61
N GLN A 66 -17.68 0.32 2.91
CA GLN A 66 -19.00 -0.04 2.40
C GLN A 66 -19.90 -0.21 3.62
N SER A 67 -20.76 0.79 3.83
CA SER A 67 -21.90 0.68 4.71
C SER A 67 -22.78 -0.47 4.22
N PRO A 68 -23.16 -1.43 5.07
CA PRO A 68 -24.13 -2.44 4.69
C PRO A 68 -25.52 -1.83 4.86
N MET A 69 -26.10 -1.29 3.79
CA MET A 69 -27.54 -1.00 3.79
C MET A 69 -28.22 -1.47 2.49
N SER A 70 -29.20 -2.33 2.73
CA SER A 70 -30.42 -2.54 1.95
C SER A 70 -30.31 -3.09 0.53
N ALA A 71 -30.43 -4.41 0.42
CA ALA A 71 -31.19 -5.01 -0.69
C ALA A 71 -31.91 -6.27 -0.22
N GLY A 72 -33.23 -6.13 -0.03
CA GLY A 72 -34.22 -7.16 -0.37
C GLY A 72 -34.24 -8.43 0.47
N GLN A 73 -35.17 -8.50 1.41
CA GLN A 73 -35.88 -9.76 1.66
C GLN A 73 -36.52 -10.25 0.35
N PRO A 74 -36.37 -11.54 0.03
CA PRO A 74 -37.51 -12.30 -0.46
C PRO A 74 -37.90 -13.39 0.55
N ALA A 75 -39.22 -13.51 0.74
CA ALA A 75 -39.90 -14.40 1.66
C ALA A 75 -39.52 -15.88 1.51
N PRO A 76 -39.43 -16.66 2.61
CA PRO A 76 -39.44 -18.12 2.51
C PRO A 76 -40.87 -18.61 2.26
N VAL A 77 -41.17 -18.99 1.01
CA VAL A 77 -42.36 -19.80 0.72
C VAL A 77 -42.16 -21.21 1.28
N ALA A 78 -43.18 -21.66 1.98
CA ALA A 78 -43.21 -22.83 2.84
C ALA A 78 -42.75 -24.13 2.14
N VAL A 79 -41.97 -24.92 2.87
CA VAL A 79 -41.63 -26.30 2.54
C VAL A 79 -42.91 -27.13 2.66
N SER A 80 -43.46 -27.56 1.52
CA SER A 80 -44.56 -28.54 1.48
C SER A 80 -44.07 -29.88 2.03
N ALA A 81 -44.62 -30.25 3.17
CA ALA A 81 -44.60 -31.60 3.69
C ALA A 81 -45.63 -32.48 2.96
N MET A 82 -45.37 -33.79 3.05
CA MET A 82 -46.31 -34.92 2.99
C MET A 82 -46.37 -35.70 1.66
N SER A 83 -45.99 -36.99 1.76
CA SER A 83 -46.74 -38.20 1.32
C SER A 83 -45.72 -39.32 0.97
N ALA A 84 -45.42 -40.28 1.85
CA ALA A 84 -46.11 -41.58 2.08
C ALA A 84 -45.32 -42.76 1.44
N PRO A 85 -45.59 -44.05 1.73
CA PRO A 85 -46.02 -44.67 2.98
C PRO A 85 -45.12 -45.87 3.41
N ALA A 86 -45.40 -46.37 4.61
CA ALA A 86 -44.89 -47.62 5.16
C ALA A 86 -45.38 -48.85 4.39
N ILE A 87 -44.47 -49.79 4.10
CA ILE A 87 -44.82 -51.19 3.86
C ILE A 87 -44.07 -52.02 4.90
N ALA A 88 -44.87 -52.63 5.77
CA ALA A 88 -44.47 -53.63 6.73
C ALA A 88 -44.59 -55.05 6.12
N LEU A 89 -43.81 -55.93 6.72
CA LEU A 89 -43.46 -57.31 6.41
C LEU A 89 -44.52 -58.33 6.86
N ALA A 90 -44.58 -59.48 6.16
CA ALA A 90 -45.17 -60.79 6.58
C ALA A 90 -46.71 -60.83 6.79
N GLU A 91 -47.46 -61.87 6.44
CA GLU A 91 -47.23 -63.32 6.22
C GLU A 91 -48.30 -63.83 5.23
#